data_AF-A0A2R4MHQ6-F1
#
_entry.id   AF-A0A2R4MHQ6-F1
#
_cell.length_a   1.000
_cell.length_b   1.000
_cell.length_c   1.000
_cell.angle_alpha   90.00
_cell.angle_beta   90.00
_cell.angle_gamma   90.00
#
_symmetry.space_group_name_H-M   'P 1'
#
loop_
_entity.id
_entity.type
_entity.pdbx_description
1 polymer ?
#
loop_
_entity_poly.entity_id
_entity_poly.type
_entity_poly.pdbx_seq_one_letter_code
_entity_poly.pdbx_strand_id
1 'polypeptide(L)'
;MSLAKLAIELEETARQTAEMVDRVNDGLAVLMDDSVSCKTARDEAIRKIIIGLQMQDRIQQRCDNMAGASRRMAEMVEIADRVEAEDVWAGLNLDELRKPNLSGVAQRNNDDVELF
;
A
#
# COMPACT_ATOMS: atom_id res chain seq x y z
N MET A 1 11.69 0.77 3.82
CA MET A 1 10.45 0.97 4.60
C MET A 1 9.85 -0.41 4.82
N SER A 2 9.37 -0.77 6.02
CA SER A 2 8.78 -2.10 6.26
C SER A 2 7.26 -2.09 6.03
N LEU A 3 6.65 -3.25 5.79
CA LEU A 3 5.18 -3.39 5.74
C LEU A 3 4.51 -2.91 7.02
N ALA A 4 5.13 -3.16 8.19
CA ALA A 4 4.64 -2.65 9.47
C ALA A 4 4.60 -1.12 9.51
N LYS A 5 5.61 -0.45 8.95
CA LYS A 5 5.61 1.02 8.86
C LYS A 5 4.55 1.52 7.87
N LEU A 6 4.31 0.82 6.77
CA LEU A 6 3.24 1.16 5.82
C LEU A 6 1.85 1.08 6.50
N ALA A 7 1.61 0.04 7.30
CA ALA A 7 0.36 -0.11 8.06
C ALA A 7 0.12 1.05 9.03
N ILE A 8 1.15 1.45 9.80
CA ILE A 8 1.07 2.60 10.72
C ILE A 8 0.74 3.89 9.97
N GLU A 9 1.36 4.12 8.80
CA GLU A 9 1.08 5.32 8.00
C GLU A 9 -0.35 5.31 7.43
N LEU A 10 -0.90 4.13 7.08
CA LEU A 10 -2.30 3.98 6.67
C LEU A 10 -3.26 4.29 7.81
N GLU A 11 -3.02 3.75 9.01
CA GLU A 11 -3.83 4.03 10.20
C GLU A 11 -3.84 5.54 10.53
N GLU A 12 -2.68 6.17 10.50
CA GLU A 12 -2.55 7.62 10.74
C GLU A 12 -3.24 8.44 9.65
N THR A 13 -3.20 7.98 8.39
CA THR A 13 -3.91 8.64 7.29
C THR A 13 -5.43 8.54 7.47
N ALA A 14 -5.95 7.38 7.90
CA ALA A 14 -7.35 7.20 8.22
C ALA A 14 -7.78 8.11 9.38
N ARG A 15 -6.96 8.17 10.45
CA ARG A 15 -7.19 9.05 11.61
C ARG A 15 -7.24 10.53 11.20
N GLN A 16 -6.29 11.00 10.40
CA GLN A 16 -6.25 12.39 9.94
C GLN A 16 -7.42 12.73 9.01
N THR A 17 -7.88 11.76 8.21
CA THR A 17 -9.05 11.94 7.35
C THR A 17 -10.32 12.10 8.18
N ALA A 18 -10.51 11.30 9.23
CA ALA A 18 -11.62 11.45 10.16
C ALA A 18 -11.57 12.82 10.86
N GLU A 19 -10.41 13.21 11.39
CA GLU A 19 -10.21 14.51 12.04
C GLU A 19 -10.50 15.70 11.11
N MET A 20 -10.14 15.59 9.82
CA MET A 20 -10.47 16.59 8.81
C MET A 20 -11.99 16.75 8.65
N VAL A 21 -12.72 15.62 8.54
CA VAL A 21 -14.19 15.62 8.39
C VAL A 21 -14.86 16.17 9.63
N ASP A 22 -14.40 15.80 10.82
CA ASP A 22 -14.92 16.31 12.09
C ASP A 22 -14.81 17.84 12.17
N ARG A 23 -13.67 18.42 11.76
CA ARG A 23 -13.51 19.89 11.75
C ARG A 23 -14.45 20.60 10.77
N VAL A 24 -14.72 19.97 9.62
CA VAL A 24 -15.71 20.48 8.68
C VAL A 24 -17.11 20.42 9.30
N ASN A 25 -17.46 19.29 9.91
CA ASN A 25 -18.74 19.12 10.60
C ASN A 25 -18.91 20.10 11.76
N ASP A 26 -17.87 20.37 12.54
CA ASP A 26 -17.88 21.39 13.59
C ASP A 26 -18.18 22.78 13.03
N GLY A 27 -17.62 23.11 11.86
CA GLY A 27 -17.90 24.37 11.18
C GLY A 27 -19.36 24.45 10.71
N LEU A 28 -19.88 23.35 10.16
CA LEU A 28 -21.29 23.26 9.75
C LEU A 28 -22.24 23.32 10.96
N ALA A 29 -21.87 22.72 12.10
CA ALA A 29 -22.64 22.77 13.33
C ALA A 29 -22.79 24.21 13.86
N VAL A 30 -21.73 25.02 13.77
CA VAL A 30 -21.80 26.44 14.13
C VAL A 30 -22.78 27.22 13.24
N LEU A 31 -22.92 26.86 11.96
CA LEU A 31 -23.90 27.49 11.08
C LEU A 31 -25.36 27.11 11.41
N MET A 32 -25.56 26.00 12.12
CA MET A 32 -26.88 25.54 12.56
C MET A 32 -27.24 26.05 13.97
N ASP A 33 -26.34 26.77 14.63
CA ASP A 33 -26.55 27.31 15.98
C ASP A 33 -27.28 28.66 15.94
N ASP A 34 -28.59 28.61 16.20
CA ASP A 34 -29.47 29.79 16.25
C ASP A 34 -29.16 30.72 17.45
N SER A 35 -28.33 30.30 18.41
CA SER A 35 -27.94 31.13 19.55
C SER A 35 -26.84 32.15 19.24
N VAL A 36 -26.18 32.00 18.08
CA VAL A 36 -25.05 32.83 17.66
C VAL A 36 -25.49 33.80 16.56
N SER A 37 -24.95 35.02 16.55
CA SER A 37 -25.23 35.97 15.46
C SER A 37 -24.77 35.42 14.11
N CYS A 38 -25.55 35.60 13.04
CA CYS A 38 -25.24 35.04 11.72
C CYS A 38 -23.84 35.42 11.21
N LYS A 39 -23.35 36.63 11.53
CA LYS A 39 -22.00 37.08 11.15
C LYS A 39 -20.94 36.27 11.89
N THR A 40 -21.08 36.14 13.21
CA THR A 40 -20.14 35.37 14.05
C THR A 40 -20.14 33.90 13.64
N ALA A 41 -21.31 33.31 13.47
CA ALA A 41 -21.46 31.91 13.06
C ALA A 41 -20.77 31.66 11.72
N ARG A 42 -20.98 32.53 10.73
CA ARG A 42 -20.33 32.42 9.41
C ARG A 42 -18.81 32.55 9.52
N ASP A 43 -18.31 33.56 10.21
CA ASP A 43 -16.87 33.82 10.29
C ASP A 43 -16.13 32.68 11.04
N GLU A 44 -16.77 32.10 12.07
CA GLU A 44 -16.23 30.93 12.79
C GLU A 44 -16.32 29.64 11.98
N ALA A 45 -17.45 29.38 11.33
CA ALA A 45 -17.63 28.22 10.46
C ALA A 45 -16.61 28.20 9.31
N ILE A 46 -16.42 29.33 8.63
CA ILE A 46 -15.42 29.47 7.56
C ILE A 46 -14.03 29.09 8.08
N ARG A 47 -13.65 29.58 9.27
CA ARG A 47 -12.35 29.27 9.86
C ARG A 47 -12.20 27.77 10.12
N LYS A 48 -13.19 27.12 10.74
CA LYS A 48 -13.17 25.68 11.05
C LYS A 48 -13.09 24.84 9.78
N ILE A 49 -13.89 25.16 8.77
CA ILE A 49 -13.92 24.45 7.48
C ILE A 49 -12.58 24.60 6.75
N ILE A 50 -12.02 25.82 6.66
CA ILE A 50 -10.72 26.04 6.02
C ILE A 50 -9.62 25.24 6.73
N ILE A 51 -9.59 25.27 8.08
CA ILE A 51 -8.60 24.52 8.86
C ILE A 51 -8.74 23.01 8.64
N GLY A 52 -9.97 22.50 8.52
CA GLY A 52 -10.21 21.11 8.14
C GLY A 52 -9.63 20.82 6.76
N LEU A 53 -10.04 21.57 5.74
CA LEU A 53 -9.62 21.34 4.34
C LEU A 53 -8.11 21.45 4.12
N GLN A 54 -7.41 22.28 4.90
CA GLN A 54 -5.94 22.36 4.84
C GLN A 54 -5.23 21.05 5.18
N MET A 55 -5.90 20.11 5.86
CA MET A 55 -5.35 18.78 6.13
C MET A 55 -5.26 17.91 4.86
N GLN A 56 -6.02 18.24 3.80
CA GLN A 56 -6.07 17.48 2.55
C GLN A 56 -4.71 17.34 1.88
N ASP A 57 -3.93 18.43 1.78
CA ASP A 57 -2.62 18.40 1.12
C ASP A 57 -1.65 17.43 1.82
N ARG A 58 -1.69 17.43 3.17
CA ARG A 58 -0.86 16.53 3.98
C ARG A 58 -1.29 15.06 3.84
N ILE A 59 -2.61 14.81 3.79
CA ILE A 59 -3.17 13.48 3.56
C ILE A 59 -2.75 12.98 2.18
N GLN A 60 -2.88 13.82 1.14
CA GLN A 60 -2.50 13.47 -0.23
C GLN A 60 -1.01 13.11 -0.33
N GLN A 61 -0.14 13.93 0.25
CA GLN A 61 1.31 13.66 0.24
C GLN A 61 1.64 12.32 0.93
N ARG A 62 0.96 11.97 2.02
CA ARG A 62 1.11 10.67 2.68
C ARG A 62 0.67 9.52 1.78
N CYS A 63 -0.47 9.65 1.12
CA CYS A 63 -0.96 8.67 0.14
C CYS A 63 0.04 8.43 -0.99
N ASP A 64 0.60 9.50 -1.56
CA ASP A 64 1.59 9.40 -2.65
C ASP A 64 2.87 8.70 -2.18
N ASN A 65 3.34 9.02 -0.97
CA ASN A 65 4.49 8.37 -0.36
C ASN A 65 4.25 6.87 -0.10
N MET A 66 3.09 6.51 0.43
CA MET A 66 2.71 5.11 0.68
C MET A 66 2.58 4.33 -0.63
N ALA A 67 1.98 4.92 -1.66
CA ALA A 67 1.88 4.30 -2.98
C ALA A 67 3.27 4.06 -3.60
N GLY A 68 4.17 5.06 -3.51
CA GLY A 68 5.55 4.93 -3.98
C GLY A 68 6.39 3.94 -3.16
N ALA A 69 6.09 3.77 -1.87
CA ALA A 69 6.72 2.74 -1.03
C ALA A 69 6.23 1.34 -1.41
N SER A 70 4.92 1.18 -1.58
CA SER A 70 4.27 -0.09 -1.91
C SER A 70 4.74 -0.62 -3.26
N ARG A 71 4.86 0.24 -4.28
CA ARG A 71 5.42 -0.14 -5.59
C ARG A 71 6.85 -0.66 -5.50
N ARG A 72 7.72 0.06 -4.78
CA ARG A 72 9.11 -0.38 -4.56
C ARG A 72 9.21 -1.69 -3.79
N MET A 73 8.32 -1.92 -2.82
CA MET A 73 8.27 -3.20 -2.11
C MET A 73 7.90 -4.35 -3.06
N ALA A 74 6.89 -4.15 -3.93
CA ALA A 74 6.49 -5.15 -4.91
C ALA A 74 7.64 -5.47 -5.89
N GLU A 75 8.32 -4.45 -6.41
CA GLU A 75 9.50 -4.63 -7.29
C GLU A 75 10.62 -5.42 -6.59
N MET A 76 10.89 -5.14 -5.31
CA MET A 76 11.92 -5.86 -4.55
C MET A 76 11.55 -7.33 -4.33
N VAL A 77 10.27 -7.66 -4.12
CA VAL A 77 9.82 -9.06 -4.01
C VAL A 77 10.00 -9.77 -5.34
N GLU A 78 9.62 -9.15 -6.46
CA GLU A 78 9.83 -9.75 -7.79
C GLU A 78 11.32 -9.98 -8.11
N ILE A 79 12.20 -9.08 -7.68
CA ILE A 79 13.65 -9.24 -7.84
C ILE A 79 14.16 -10.38 -6.94
N ALA A 80 13.73 -10.44 -5.67
CA ALA A 80 14.11 -11.49 -4.75
C ALA A 80 13.70 -12.88 -5.26
N ASP A 81 12.48 -13.04 -5.76
CA ASP A 81 11.98 -14.30 -6.35
C ASP A 81 12.82 -14.74 -7.56
N ARG A 82 13.28 -13.79 -8.39
CA ARG A 82 14.17 -14.08 -9.53
C ARG A 82 15.58 -14.49 -9.07
N VAL A 83 16.13 -13.81 -8.08
CA VAL A 83 17.46 -14.11 -7.54
C VAL A 83 17.46 -15.47 -6.84
N GLU A 84 16.44 -15.78 -6.03
CA GLU A 84 16.30 -17.11 -5.42
C GLU A 84 16.15 -18.20 -6.47
N ALA A 85 15.40 -17.95 -7.55
CA ALA A 85 15.31 -18.90 -8.66
C ALA A 85 16.69 -19.12 -9.31
N GLU A 86 17.43 -18.08 -9.69
CA GLU A 86 18.73 -18.19 -10.36
C GLU A 86 19.83 -18.80 -9.45
N ASP A 87 19.88 -18.44 -8.17
CA ASP A 87 20.87 -18.95 -7.21
C ASP A 87 20.64 -20.42 -6.84
N VAL A 88 19.37 -20.87 -6.76
CA VAL A 88 19.06 -22.30 -6.56
C VAL A 88 19.61 -23.12 -7.72
N TRP A 89 19.50 -22.67 -8.96
CA TRP A 89 20.05 -23.39 -10.11
C TRP A 89 21.58 -23.35 -10.17
N ALA A 90 22.21 -22.26 -9.74
CA ALA A 90 23.66 -22.09 -9.77
C ALA A 90 24.40 -22.92 -8.71
N GLY A 91 23.73 -23.28 -7.60
CA GLY A 91 24.31 -24.05 -6.48
C GLY A 91 24.10 -25.56 -6.54
N LEU A 92 23.26 -26.07 -7.46
CA LEU A 92 22.93 -27.50 -7.53
C LEU A 92 23.96 -28.28 -8.35
N ASN A 93 24.55 -29.33 -7.75
CA ASN A 93 25.37 -30.29 -8.49
C ASN A 93 24.50 -31.24 -9.32
N LEU A 94 25.09 -31.89 -10.34
CA LEU A 94 24.41 -32.78 -11.30
C LEU A 94 23.55 -33.89 -10.66
N ASP A 95 23.90 -34.37 -9.47
CA ASP A 95 23.11 -35.35 -8.71
C ASP A 95 21.90 -34.77 -7.96
N GLU A 96 21.91 -33.47 -7.64
CA GLU A 96 20.80 -32.79 -6.95
C GLU A 96 19.71 -32.34 -7.93
N LEU A 97 20.08 -32.11 -9.20
CA LEU A 97 19.17 -31.89 -10.33
C LEU A 97 18.42 -33.16 -10.77
N ARG A 98 18.78 -34.35 -10.24
CA ARG A 98 18.06 -35.62 -10.44
C ARG A 98 16.81 -35.74 -9.56
N LYS A 99 16.59 -34.83 -8.61
CA LYS A 99 15.36 -34.78 -7.82
C LYS A 99 14.20 -34.26 -8.69
N PRO A 100 13.11 -35.02 -8.90
CA PRO A 100 12.06 -34.68 -9.86
C PRO A 100 11.37 -33.33 -9.62
N ASN A 101 11.33 -32.87 -8.37
CA ASN A 101 10.74 -31.59 -7.98
C ASN A 101 11.66 -30.38 -8.19
N LEU A 102 12.92 -30.60 -8.59
CA LEU A 102 13.95 -29.59 -8.84
C LEU A 102 14.55 -29.73 -10.24
N SER A 103 14.01 -30.56 -11.13
CA SER A 103 14.52 -30.72 -12.49
C SER A 103 13.67 -29.90 -13.45
N GLY A 104 14.20 -28.74 -13.85
CA GLY A 104 13.54 -27.82 -14.77
C GLY A 104 13.66 -28.24 -16.25
N VAL A 105 13.50 -29.52 -16.62
CA VAL A 105 13.39 -29.93 -18.05
C VAL A 105 12.47 -31.14 -18.26
N ALA A 106 11.34 -30.85 -18.92
CA ALA A 106 10.49 -31.67 -19.79
C ALA A 106 9.83 -32.95 -19.22
N GLN A 107 8.55 -32.81 -18.85
CA GLN A 107 7.57 -33.89 -18.88
C GLN A 107 7.49 -34.45 -20.31
N ARG A 108 8.27 -35.50 -20.61
CA ARG A 108 8.12 -36.30 -21.82
C ARG A 108 6.88 -37.19 -21.65
N ASN A 109 5.75 -36.71 -22.15
CA ASN A 109 4.65 -37.59 -22.53
C ASN A 109 5.01 -38.24 -23.86
N ASN A 110 5.37 -39.53 -23.87
CA ASN A 110 4.67 -40.54 -24.67
C ASN A 110 5.37 -41.90 -24.65
N ASP A 111 4.50 -42.91 -24.68
CA ASP A 111 4.72 -44.31 -24.98
C ASP A 111 5.63 -44.56 -26.20
N ASP A 112 6.22 -45.76 -26.16
CA ASP A 112 6.92 -46.50 -27.21
C ASP A 112 8.27 -45.95 -27.72
N VAL A 113 9.31 -46.77 -27.55
CA VAL A 113 10.06 -47.42 -28.64
C VAL A 113 11.14 -48.32 -28.03
N GLU A 114 10.96 -49.65 -28.14
CA GLU A 114 12.05 -50.62 -28.13
C GLU A 114 12.92 -50.41 -29.38
N LEU A 115 14.25 -50.42 -29.24
CA LEU A 115 15.19 -50.82 -30.30
C LEU A 115 16.49 -51.34 -29.65
N PHE A 116 16.64 -52.66 -29.74
CA PHE A 116 17.82 -53.56 -29.70
C PHE A 116 19.00 -53.27 -28.74
#